data_AF-F0R974-F1
#
_entry.id   AF-F0R974-F1
#
_cell.length_a   1.000
_cell.length_b   1.000
_cell.length_c   1.000
_cell.angle_alpha   90.00
_cell.angle_beta   90.00
_cell.angle_gamma   90.00
#
_symmetry.space_group_name_H-M   'P 1'
#
loop_
_entity.id
_entity.type
_entity.pdbx_description
1 polymer ?
#
loop_
_entity_poly.entity_id
_entity_poly.type
_entity_poly.pdbx_seq_one_letter_code
_entity_poly.pdbx_strand_id
1 'polypeptide(L)'
;MKVNIVIDSRLFKRPLCVEIDWNFPHLPRIGEQISPLIIMLSPKLTYENLIEFLTDEAINDFCKDLTCNEEVEEYFRAWIYDVICEANIIESIHYISDKEDYTKIIPEIYLSDLRN
;
A
#
# COMPACT_ATOMS: atom_id res chain seq x y z
N MET A 1 -6.08 1.37 16.45
CA MET A 1 -7.35 1.15 15.73
C MET A 1 -7.01 0.50 14.40
N LYS A 2 -7.77 -0.48 13.91
CA LYS A 2 -7.50 -1.04 12.58
C LYS A 2 -7.92 -0.08 11.48
N VAL A 3 -7.08 0.05 10.47
CA VAL A 3 -7.34 0.84 9.26
C VAL A 3 -6.89 0.04 8.05
N ASN A 4 -7.63 0.11 6.96
CA ASN A 4 -7.21 -0.41 5.67
C ASN A 4 -6.66 0.73 4.83
N ILE A 5 -5.41 0.61 4.39
CA ILE A 5 -4.85 1.49 3.37
C ILE A 5 -5.07 0.83 2.01
N VAL A 6 -5.74 1.51 1.09
CA VAL A 6 -6.00 1.03 -0.27
C VAL A 6 -5.17 1.85 -1.24
N ILE A 7 -4.19 1.21 -1.88
CA ILE A 7 -3.35 1.84 -2.90
C ILE A 7 -3.90 1.43 -4.26
N ASP A 8 -4.46 2.40 -4.98
CA ASP A 8 -4.91 2.20 -6.35
C ASP A 8 -3.81 2.68 -7.31
N SER A 9 -3.06 1.73 -7.86
CA SER A 9 -1.97 2.00 -8.81
C SER A 9 -2.03 1.01 -9.96
N ARG A 10 -1.68 1.48 -11.16
CA ARG A 10 -1.65 0.69 -12.40
C ARG A 10 -0.65 -0.47 -12.35
N LEU A 11 0.28 -0.42 -11.39
CA LEU A 11 1.28 -1.47 -11.17
C LEU A 11 0.68 -2.73 -10.51
N PHE A 12 -0.51 -2.61 -9.91
CA PHE A 12 -1.23 -3.74 -9.33
C PHE A 12 -2.41 -4.17 -10.21
N LYS A 13 -2.63 -5.47 -10.35
CA LYS A 13 -3.78 -6.05 -11.07
C LYS A 13 -5.13 -5.67 -10.44
N ARG A 14 -5.11 -5.30 -9.16
CA ARG A 14 -6.25 -4.84 -8.35
C ARG A 14 -5.71 -3.94 -7.22
N PRO A 15 -6.53 -3.05 -6.63
CA PRO A 15 -6.08 -2.20 -5.55
C PRO A 15 -5.45 -3.00 -4.40
N LEU A 16 -4.27 -2.57 -3.96
CA LEU A 16 -3.55 -3.21 -2.87
C LEU A 16 -4.14 -2.73 -1.55
N CYS A 17 -4.72 -3.65 -0.78
CA CYS A 17 -5.28 -3.36 0.53
C CYS A 17 -4.34 -3.84 1.65
N VAL A 18 -3.88 -2.91 2.47
CA VAL A 18 -2.94 -3.13 3.57
C VAL A 18 -3.62 -2.80 4.89
N GLU A 19 -3.91 -3.82 5.69
CA GLU A 19 -4.39 -3.64 7.06
C GLU A 19 -3.22 -3.18 7.95
N ILE A 20 -3.44 -2.10 8.70
CA ILE A 20 -2.49 -1.53 9.64
C ILE A 20 -3.14 -1.22 10.98
N ASP A 21 -2.36 -1.38 12.05
CA ASP A 21 -2.71 -0.87 13.37
C ASP A 21 -2.38 0.62 13.45
N TRP A 22 -3.41 1.45 13.30
CA TRP A 22 -3.33 2.90 13.43
C TRP A 22 -3.19 3.30 14.90
N ASN A 23 -1.97 3.69 15.28
CA ASN A 23 -1.60 4.11 16.63
C ASN A 23 -1.44 5.64 16.76
N PHE A 24 -1.86 6.41 15.74
CA PHE A 24 -1.79 7.87 15.74
C PHE A 24 -3.09 8.50 16.28
N PRO A 25 -3.01 9.70 16.87
CA PRO A 25 -4.15 10.30 17.58
C PRO A 25 -5.31 10.72 16.68
N HIS A 26 -5.08 10.90 15.38
CA HIS A 26 -6.11 11.23 14.40
C HIS A 26 -5.88 10.44 13.11
N LEU A 27 -6.98 10.21 12.38
CA LEU A 27 -6.89 9.81 10.98
C LEU A 27 -6.40 11.01 10.17
N PRO A 28 -5.64 10.75 9.09
CA PRO A 28 -5.20 11.82 8.21
C PRO A 28 -6.38 12.35 7.38
N ARG A 29 -6.21 13.48 6.72
CA ARG A 29 -7.27 14.16 5.94
C ARG A 29 -7.08 13.96 4.45
N ILE A 30 -8.17 14.13 3.70
CA ILE A 30 -8.14 14.16 2.24
C ILE A 30 -7.18 15.28 1.78
N GLY A 31 -6.28 14.95 0.85
CA GLY A 31 -5.23 15.82 0.33
C GLY A 31 -3.93 15.83 1.15
N GLU A 32 -3.90 15.21 2.34
CA GLU A 32 -2.66 15.05 3.10
C GLU A 32 -1.83 13.88 2.56
N GLN A 33 -0.51 13.99 2.74
CA GLN A 33 0.41 12.89 2.47
C GLN A 33 0.56 12.00 3.69
N ILE A 34 0.50 10.69 3.49
CA ILE A 34 0.89 9.70 4.48
C ILE A 34 2.35 9.29 4.27
N SER A 35 3.09 9.06 5.36
CA SER A 35 4.44 8.50 5.24
C SER A 35 4.34 7.04 4.73
N PRO A 36 5.01 6.69 3.62
CA PRO A 36 5.07 5.32 3.13
C PRO A 36 5.60 4.33 4.17
N LEU A 37 6.46 4.80 5.08
CA LEU A 37 7.00 3.97 6.16
C LEU A 37 5.90 3.38 7.05
N ILE A 38 4.80 4.10 7.29
CA ILE A 38 3.67 3.59 8.09
C ILE A 38 3.06 2.35 7.42
N ILE A 39 2.99 2.36 6.10
CA ILE A 39 2.43 1.27 5.28
C ILE A 39 3.43 0.10 5.23
N MET A 40 4.73 0.40 5.08
CA MET A 40 5.84 -0.57 5.07
C MET A 40 6.04 -1.34 6.38
N LEU A 41 5.42 -0.90 7.48
CA LEU A 41 5.38 -1.67 8.74
C LEU A 41 4.48 -2.91 8.64
N SER A 42 3.63 -3.00 7.62
CA SER A 42 2.78 -4.18 7.43
C SER A 42 3.62 -5.39 7.03
N PRO A 43 3.53 -6.52 7.76
CA PRO A 43 4.27 -7.74 7.43
C PRO A 43 3.77 -8.43 6.17
N LYS A 44 2.65 -7.96 5.58
CA LYS A 44 2.07 -8.50 4.35
C LYS A 44 2.74 -7.97 3.09
N LEU A 45 3.55 -6.91 3.18
CA LEU A 45 4.28 -6.32 2.06
C LEU A 45 5.60 -7.05 1.85
N THR A 46 5.52 -8.29 1.37
CA THR A 46 6.68 -9.12 0.99
C THR A 46 6.58 -9.50 -0.48
N TYR A 47 7.71 -9.83 -1.08
CA TYR A 47 7.77 -10.24 -2.49
C TYR A 47 6.86 -11.44 -2.77
N GLU A 48 6.97 -12.48 -1.93
CA GLU A 48 6.18 -13.71 -2.05
C GLU A 48 4.67 -13.45 -2.03
N ASN A 49 4.21 -12.53 -1.18
CA ASN A 49 2.80 -12.22 -1.04
C ASN A 49 2.26 -11.35 -2.20
N LEU A 50 3.13 -10.56 -2.84
CA LEU A 50 2.70 -9.51 -3.77
C LEU A 50 2.97 -9.80 -5.24
N ILE A 51 3.92 -10.69 -5.56
CA ILE A 51 4.32 -10.96 -6.95
C ILE A 51 3.13 -11.36 -7.84
N GLU A 52 2.19 -12.16 -7.33
CA GLU A 52 1.00 -12.56 -8.10
C GLU A 52 0.02 -11.40 -8.35
N PHE A 53 0.07 -10.35 -7.52
CA PHE A 53 -0.74 -9.14 -7.65
C PHE A 53 -0.14 -8.08 -8.56
N LEU A 54 1.14 -8.20 -8.92
CA LEU A 54 1.80 -7.27 -9.85
C LEU A 54 1.34 -7.51 -11.29
N THR A 55 1.25 -6.43 -12.07
CA THR A 55 1.10 -6.50 -13.52
C THR A 55 2.43 -6.90 -14.19
N ASP A 56 2.39 -7.33 -15.45
CA ASP A 56 3.62 -7.64 -16.20
C ASP A 56 4.51 -6.40 -16.35
N GLU A 57 3.92 -5.21 -16.46
CA GLU A 57 4.63 -3.93 -16.46
C GLU A 57 5.39 -3.72 -15.15
N ALA A 58 4.74 -3.91 -14.01
CA ALA A 58 5.36 -3.79 -12.70
C ALA A 58 6.48 -4.82 -12.48
N ILE A 59 6.29 -6.06 -12.93
CA ILE A 59 7.32 -7.10 -12.86
C ILE A 59 8.54 -6.71 -13.71
N ASN A 60 8.32 -6.20 -14.93
CA ASN A 60 9.41 -5.74 -15.78
C ASN A 60 10.15 -4.53 -15.20
N ASP A 61 9.42 -3.58 -14.61
CA ASP A 61 10.01 -2.42 -13.93
C ASP A 61 10.86 -2.86 -12.74
N PHE A 62 10.31 -3.71 -11.87
CA PHE A 62 11.03 -4.32 -10.74
C PHE A 62 12.27 -5.10 -11.19
N CYS A 63 12.18 -5.92 -12.24
CA CYS A 63 13.30 -6.75 -12.68
C CYS A 63 14.39 -5.97 -13.44
N LYS A 64 14.15 -4.71 -13.81
CA LYS A 64 15.05 -3.95 -14.67
C LYS A 64 16.42 -3.72 -14.05
N ASP A 65 16.45 -3.41 -12.76
CA ASP A 65 17.70 -3.14 -12.03
C ASP A 65 18.05 -4.25 -11.02
N LEU A 66 17.23 -5.31 -10.92
CA LEU A 66 17.50 -6.46 -10.07
C LEU A 66 18.74 -7.22 -10.58
N THR A 67 19.82 -7.23 -9.79
CA THR A 67 21.03 -8.00 -10.14
C THR A 67 20.99 -9.41 -9.56
N CYS A 68 21.69 -10.37 -10.20
CA CYS A 68 21.69 -11.78 -9.80
C CYS A 68 22.20 -12.07 -8.36
N ASN A 69 22.78 -11.07 -7.69
CA ASN A 69 23.41 -11.20 -6.38
C ASN A 69 22.63 -10.50 -5.26
N GLU A 70 21.50 -9.86 -5.57
CA GLU A 70 20.71 -9.12 -4.59
C GLU A 70 19.74 -10.03 -3.83
N GLU A 71 19.55 -9.74 -2.54
CA GLU A 71 18.45 -10.31 -1.79
C GLU A 71 17.13 -9.74 -2.33
N VAL A 72 16.42 -10.55 -3.12
CA VAL A 72 15.18 -10.19 -3.82
C VAL A 72 14.18 -9.47 -2.92
N GLU A 73 14.07 -9.87 -1.65
CA GLU A 73 13.16 -9.27 -0.68
C GLU A 73 13.59 -7.84 -0.27
N GLU A 74 14.89 -7.60 -0.03
CA GLU A 74 15.38 -6.26 0.31
C GLU A 74 15.17 -5.29 -0.86
N TYR A 75 15.48 -5.75 -2.07
CA TYR A 75 15.27 -4.97 -3.28
C TYR A 75 13.78 -4.71 -3.54
N PHE A 76 12.93 -5.72 -3.34
CA PHE A 76 11.47 -5.56 -3.43
C PHE A 76 10.93 -4.55 -2.42
N ARG A 77 11.43 -4.56 -1.18
CA ARG A 77 11.04 -3.57 -0.16
C ARG A 77 11.42 -2.13 -0.55
N ALA A 78 12.56 -1.94 -1.22
CA ALA A 78 12.93 -0.64 -1.74
C ALA A 78 12.02 -0.22 -2.91
N TRP A 79 11.81 -1.12 -3.88
CA TRP A 79 10.94 -0.85 -5.03
C TRP A 79 9.50 -0.53 -4.63
N ILE A 80 8.88 -1.34 -3.75
CA ILE A 80 7.50 -1.10 -3.30
C ILE A 80 7.40 0.20 -2.48
N TYR A 81 8.45 0.57 -1.74
CA TYR A 81 8.50 1.85 -1.04
C TYR A 81 8.45 3.03 -2.02
N ASP A 82 9.19 2.95 -3.13
CA ASP A 82 9.16 3.97 -4.18
C ASP A 82 7.77 4.04 -4.84
N VAL A 83 7.16 2.89 -5.15
CA VAL A 83 5.78 2.83 -5.67
C VAL A 83 4.80 3.51 -4.71
N ILE A 84 4.90 3.24 -3.41
CA ILE A 84 4.02 3.86 -2.40
C ILE A 84 4.32 5.37 -2.30
N CYS A 85 5.58 5.81 -2.44
CA CYS A 85 5.91 7.24 -2.47
C CYS A 85 5.18 7.98 -3.60
N GLU A 86 4.96 7.34 -4.74
CA GLU A 86 4.22 7.93 -5.85
C GLU A 86 2.70 8.00 -5.60
N ALA A 87 2.17 7.09 -4.78
CA ALA A 87 0.76 6.98 -4.42
C ALA A 87 0.55 7.13 -2.90
N ASN A 88 1.00 8.24 -2.32
CA ASN A 88 0.93 8.49 -0.87
C ASN A 88 -0.01 9.62 -0.47
N ILE A 89 -0.86 10.11 -1.37
CA ILE A 89 -1.79 11.20 -1.08
C ILE A 89 -3.17 10.63 -0.86
N ILE A 90 -3.84 11.11 0.18
CA ILE A 90 -5.16 10.60 0.56
C ILE A 90 -6.23 11.19 -0.36
N GLU A 91 -6.84 10.35 -1.16
CA GLU A 91 -7.93 10.72 -2.07
C GLU A 91 -9.27 10.73 -1.35
N SER A 92 -9.57 9.65 -0.61
CA SER A 92 -10.84 9.48 0.07
C SER A 92 -10.70 8.61 1.31
N ILE A 93 -11.66 8.74 2.21
CA ILE A 93 -11.77 7.90 3.41
C ILE A 93 -13.20 7.39 3.47
N HIS A 94 -13.33 6.07 3.39
CA HIS A 94 -14.59 5.36 3.52
C HIS A 94 -14.66 4.67 4.88
N TYR A 95 -15.86 4.49 5.41
CA TYR A 95 -16.07 3.82 6.68
C TYR A 95 -16.94 2.60 6.42
N ILE A 96 -16.35 1.42 6.56
CA ILE A 96 -17.04 0.15 6.33
C ILE A 96 -17.25 -0.60 7.64
N SER A 97 -18.24 -1.48 7.68
CA SER A 97 -18.39 -2.42 8.77
C SER A 97 -17.39 -3.57 8.63
N ASP A 98 -16.83 -4.03 9.74
CA ASP A 98 -16.07 -5.27 9.77
C ASP A 98 -16.97 -6.47 9.39
N LYS A 99 -16.43 -7.42 8.63
CA LYS A 99 -17.19 -8.57 8.10
C LYS A 99 -17.52 -9.62 9.17
N GLU A 100 -16.71 -9.69 10.23
CA GLU A 100 -16.88 -10.63 11.33
C GLU A 100 -17.65 -10.00 12.50
N ASP A 101 -17.56 -8.68 12.66
CA ASP A 101 -18.23 -7.89 13.70
C ASP A 101 -18.78 -6.56 13.18
N TYR A 102 -20.03 -6.57 12.73
CA TYR A 102 -20.71 -5.39 12.16
C TYR A 102 -20.83 -4.18 13.11
N THR A 103 -20.54 -4.34 14.41
CA THR A 103 -20.51 -3.21 15.35
C THR A 103 -19.22 -2.40 15.26
N LYS A 104 -18.18 -2.96 14.65
CA LYS A 104 -16.90 -2.29 14.39
C LYS A 104 -16.95 -1.59 13.04
N ILE A 105 -16.54 -0.32 13.04
CA ILE A 105 -16.33 0.47 11.83
C ILE A 105 -14.83 0.55 11.57
N ILE A 106 -14.42 0.16 10.37
CA ILE A 106 -13.04 0.19 9.88
C ILE A 106 -12.92 1.30 8.83
N PRO A 107 -12.02 2.27 9.02
CA PRO A 107 -11.69 3.23 7.98
C PRO A 107 -10.91 2.55 6.84
N GLU A 108 -11.34 2.77 5.60
CA GLU A 108 -10.58 2.49 4.39
C GLU A 108 -10.08 3.81 3.80
N ILE A 109 -8.77 4.00 3.81
CA ILE A 109 -8.10 5.20 3.32
C ILE A 109 -7.54 4.89 1.94
N TYR A 110 -8.09 5.54 0.92
CA TYR A 110 -7.66 5.37 -0.46
C TYR A 110 -6.54 6.36 -0.77
N LEU A 111 -5.46 5.83 -1.33
CA LEU A 111 -4.30 6.59 -1.74
C LEU A 111 -4.23 6.61 -3.27
N SER A 112 -3.87 7.78 -3.80
CA SER A 112 -3.66 7.99 -5.22
C SER A 112 -2.45 8.87 -5.50
N ASP A 113 -2.07 8.91 -6.78
CA ASP A 113 -1.15 9.91 -7.30
C ASP A 113 -1.92 11.21 -7.60
N LEU A 114 -1.69 12.30 -6.87
CA LEU A 114 -2.25 13.61 -7.28
C LEU A 114 -1.63 14.15 -8.59
N ARG A 115 -0.86 13.35 -9.33
CA ARG A 115 -0.33 13.72 -10.66
C ARG A 115 -1.42 13.53 -11.73
N ASN A 116 -2.55 14.22 -11.58
CA ASN A 116 -3.42 14.58 -12.71
C ASN A 116 -2.82 15.75 -13.48
#